data_AF-H8KRB1-F1
#
_entry.id   AF-H8KRB1-F1
#
_cell.length_a   1.000
_cell.length_b   1.000
_cell.length_c   1.000
_cell.angle_alpha   90.00
_cell.angle_beta   90.00
_cell.angle_gamma   90.00
#
_symmetry.space_group_name_H-M   'P 1'
#
loop_
_entity.id
_entity.type
_entity.pdbx_description
1 polymer ?
#
loop_
_entity_poly.entity_id
_entity_poly.type
_entity_poly.pdbx_seq_one_letter_code
_entity_poly.pdbx_strand_id
1 'polypeptide(L)' 'MNKPIEMKEGEDYTINEKGLLVFTREYHLKRGYCCKNLCLNCPWDYVTRLKEDSLLRSKVRKNTTDHNSGE' A
#
# COMPACT_ATOMS: atom_id res chain seq x y z
N MET A 1 25.80 -9.76 9.59
CA MET A 1 24.96 -10.91 10.00
C MET A 1 23.56 -10.72 9.42
N ASN A 2 23.13 -11.57 8.50
CA ASN A 2 21.73 -11.60 8.04
C ASN A 2 21.00 -12.65 8.88
N LYS A 3 20.46 -12.23 10.01
CA LYS A 3 19.65 -13.11 10.87
C LYS A 3 18.31 -13.34 10.16
N PRO A 4 17.87 -14.59 9.95
CA PRO A 4 16.54 -14.86 9.44
C PRO A 4 15.50 -14.21 10.34
N ILE A 5 14.54 -13.49 9.75
CA ILE A 5 13.41 -12.96 10.49
C ILE A 5 12.52 -14.16 10.80
N GLU A 6 12.57 -14.61 12.05
CA GLU A 6 11.67 -15.62 12.55
C GLU A 6 10.27 -15.00 12.68
N MET A 7 9.31 -15.56 11.96
CA MET A 7 7.94 -15.09 11.92
C MET A 7 7.08 -15.89 12.89
N LYS A 8 6.28 -15.20 13.70
CA LYS A 8 5.36 -15.83 14.65
C LYS A 8 3.92 -15.64 14.23
N GLU A 9 3.16 -16.74 14.20
CA GLU A 9 1.71 -16.70 13.98
C GLU A 9 1.02 -15.93 15.13
N GLY A 10 0.04 -15.09 14.79
CA GLY A 10 -0.64 -14.19 15.72
C GLY A 10 0.08 -12.86 15.96
N GLU A 11 1.40 -12.80 15.80
CA GLU A 11 2.19 -11.56 15.95
C GLU A 11 2.57 -10.95 14.60
N ASP A 12 3.19 -11.74 13.71
CA ASP A 12 3.70 -11.30 12.42
C ASP A 12 2.75 -11.60 11.26
N TYR A 13 1.97 -12.67 11.38
CA TYR A 13 0.96 -13.02 10.39
C TYR A 13 -0.20 -13.79 11.03
N THR A 14 -1.35 -13.80 10.35
CA THR A 14 -2.49 -14.66 10.65
C THR A 14 -2.92 -15.39 9.40
N ILE A 15 -3.56 -16.55 9.56
CA ILE A 15 -4.26 -17.23 8.46
C ILE A 15 -5.73 -16.84 8.53
N ASN A 16 -6.25 -16.24 7.45
CA ASN A 16 -7.66 -15.88 7.40
C ASN A 16 -8.54 -17.10 7.08
N GLU A 17 -9.85 -16.94 7.13
CA GLU A 17 -10.84 -17.99 6.82
C GLU A 17 -10.69 -18.61 5.43
N LYS A 18 -10.01 -17.92 4.50
CA LYS A 18 -9.73 -18.40 3.14
C LYS A 18 -8.41 -19.18 3.05
N GLY A 19 -7.73 -19.43 4.17
CA GLY A 19 -6.43 -20.08 4.19
C GLY A 19 -5.28 -19.19 3.69
N LEU A 20 -5.49 -17.88 3.58
CA LEU A 20 -4.47 -16.95 3.10
C LEU A 20 -3.67 -16.37 4.25
N LEU A 21 -2.35 -16.27 4.05
CA LEU A 21 -1.44 -15.61 4.97
C LEU A 21 -1.60 -14.09 4.88
N VAL A 22 -1.96 -13.48 6.01
CA VAL A 22 -2.17 -12.03 6.16
C VAL A 22 -1.13 -11.48 7.13
N PHE A 23 -0.22 -10.65 6.63
CA PHE A 23 0.78 -10.00 7.48
C PHE A 23 0.16 -8.94 8.37
N THR A 24 0.65 -8.87 9.60
CA THR A 24 0.26 -7.85 10.57
C THR A 24 1.06 -6.56 10.39
N ARG A 25 0.65 -5.54 11.13
CA ARG A 25 1.40 -4.28 11.25
C ARG A 25 2.81 -4.49 11.84
N GLU A 26 2.94 -5.37 12.82
CA GLU A 26 4.21 -5.63 13.51
C GLU A 26 5.24 -6.27 12.59
N TYR A 27 4.84 -7.20 11.73
CA TYR A 27 5.72 -7.75 10.71
C TYR A 27 6.27 -6.66 9.79
N HIS A 28 5.40 -5.73 9.37
CA HIS A 28 5.82 -4.60 8.54
C HIS A 28 6.83 -3.69 9.26
N LEU A 29 6.68 -3.47 10.57
CA LEU A 29 7.66 -2.72 11.35
C LEU A 29 8.99 -3.48 11.47
N LYS A 30 8.97 -4.79 11.78
CA LYS A 30 10.18 -5.62 11.92
C LYS A 30 11.02 -5.69 10.65
N ARG A 31 10.39 -5.76 9.47
CA ARG A 31 11.12 -5.71 8.18
C ARG A 31 11.70 -4.33 7.87
N GLY A 32 11.19 -3.26 8.48
CA GLY A 32 11.79 -1.93 8.43
C GLY A 32 11.62 -1.12 7.14
N TYR A 33 10.86 -1.59 6.14
CA TYR A 33 10.61 -0.82 4.90
C TYR A 33 9.21 -1.05 4.33
N CYS A 34 8.65 -0.05 3.63
CA CYS A 34 7.36 -0.15 2.93
C CYS A 34 7.53 -0.80 1.54
N CYS A 35 6.67 -1.78 1.19
CA CYS A 35 6.70 -2.44 -0.13
C CYS A 35 5.88 -1.70 -1.19
N LYS A 36 5.12 -0.67 -0.81
CA LYS A 36 4.24 0.09 -1.70
C LYS A 36 3.15 -0.76 -2.40
N ASN A 37 2.81 -1.92 -1.83
CA ASN A 37 1.79 -2.85 -2.36
C ASN A 37 0.38 -2.61 -1.79
N LEU A 38 0.11 -1.44 -1.20
CA LEU A 38 -1.22 -1.05 -0.69
C LEU A 38 -1.84 -2.06 0.29
N CYS A 39 -1.03 -2.61 1.20
CA CYS A 39 -1.52 -3.52 2.22
C CYS A 39 -2.46 -2.81 3.21
N LEU A 40 -3.47 -3.55 3.70
CA LEU A 40 -4.47 -3.05 4.65
C LEU A 40 -3.85 -2.67 6.00
N ASN A 41 -2.86 -3.43 6.47
CA ASN A 41 -2.18 -3.23 7.75
C ASN A 41 -0.90 -2.37 7.62
N CYS A 42 -0.84 -1.47 6.62
CA CYS A 42 0.35 -0.67 6.38
C CYS A 42 0.60 0.32 7.53
N PRO A 43 1.74 0.26 8.24
CA PRO A 43 2.05 1.22 9.30
C PRO A 43 2.40 2.63 8.77
N TRP A 44 2.56 2.80 7.45
CA TRP A 44 3.01 4.05 6.81
C TRP A 44 1.94 4.77 5.98
N ASP A 45 0.66 4.40 6.13
CA ASP A 45 -0.48 5.04 5.44
C ASP A 45 -0.31 5.23 3.92
N TYR A 46 0.37 4.29 3.27
CA TYR A 46 0.64 4.37 1.83
C TYR A 46 -0.66 4.35 1.00
N VAL A 47 -1.70 3.67 1.49
CA VAL A 47 -3.03 3.63 0.86
C VAL A 47 -3.68 5.01 0.85
N THR A 48 -3.56 5.78 1.94
CA THR A 48 -4.11 7.13 2.06
C THR A 48 -3.44 8.08 1.07
N ARG A 49 -2.11 7.98 0.91
CA ARG A 49 -1.37 8.80 -0.05
C ARG A 49 -1.81 8.60 -1.50
N LEU A 50 -2.18 7.38 -1.90
CA LEU A 50 -2.71 7.16 -3.26
C LEU A 50 -4.15 7.64 -3.45
N LYS A 51 -4.98 7.68 -2.40
CA LYS A 51 -6.34 8.23 -2.50
C LYS A 51 -6.31 9.74 -2.76
N GLU A 52 -5.41 10.48 -2.11
CA GLU A 52 -5.17 11.89 -2.43
C GLU A 52 -4.68 12.07 -3.87
N ASP A 53 -3.78 11.21 -4.33
CA ASP A 53 -3.22 11.31 -5.69
C ASP A 53 -4.23 10.89 -6.78
N SER A 54 -5.12 9.94 -6.51
CA SER A 54 -6.26 9.62 -7.40
C SER A 54 -7.33 10.72 -7.40
N LEU A 55 -7.54 11.40 -6.27
CA LEU A 55 -8.37 12.61 -6.22
C LEU A 55 -7.72 13.76 -6.99
N LEU A 56 -6.39 13.89 -6.95
CA LEU A 56 -5.63 14.81 -7.79
C LEU A 56 -5.77 14.43 -9.27
N ARG A 57 -5.56 13.17 -9.65
CA ARG A 57 -5.68 12.69 -11.04
C ARG A 57 -7.09 12.86 -11.61
N SER A 58 -8.12 12.70 -10.78
CA SER A 58 -9.51 12.96 -11.18
C SER A 58 -9.85 14.46 -11.25
N LYS A 59 -9.10 15.34 -10.56
CA LYS A 59 -9.13 16.79 -10.80
C LYS A 59 -8.35 17.18 -12.07
N VAL A 60 -7.17 16.60 -12.31
CA VAL A 60 -6.34 16.87 -13.50
C VAL A 60 -7.07 16.46 -14.79
N ARG A 61 -7.76 15.32 -14.81
CA ARG A 61 -8.58 14.90 -15.97
C ARG A 61 -9.73 15.86 -16.32
N LYS A 62 -10.17 16.71 -15.40
CA LYS A 62 -11.23 17.69 -15.66
C LYS A 62 -10.71 19.05 -16.15
N ASN A 63 -9.39 19.27 -16.06
CA ASN A 63 -8.79 20.56 -16.39
C ASN A 63 -8.01 20.57 -17.72
N THR A 64 -7.95 19.45 -18.46
CA THR A 64 -7.42 19.42 -19.83
C THR A 64 -8.58 19.46 -20.83
N THR A 65 -9.32 20.57 -20.86
CA THR A 65 -9.97 21.02 -22.09
C THR A 65 -8.97 21.90 -22.85
N ASP A 66 -7.89 21.30 -23.33
CA ASP A 66 -7.07 21.96 -24.33
C ASP A 66 -7.79 21.80 -25.67
N HIS A 67 -8.50 22.87 -26.05
CA HIS A 67 -8.80 23.16 -27.43
C HIS A 67 -7.48 23.11 -28.20
N ASN A 68 -7.39 22.24 -29.21
CA ASN A 68 -6.62 22.61 -30.38
C ASN A 68 -7.41 22.25 -31.64
N SER A 69 -8.04 23.28 -32.19
CA SER A 69 -8.58 23.34 -33.53
C SER A 69 -7.45 23.75 -34.47
N GLY A 70 -7.33 23.09 -35.63
CA GLY A 70 -6.37 23.42 -36.71
C GLY A 70 -5.26 22.36 -36.80
N GLU A 71 -4.97 21.76 -37.95
CA GLU A 71 -5.22 22.11 -39.36
C GLU A 71 -5.77 20.91 -40.16
#